data_AF-I1QLS9-F1
#
_entry.id   AF-I1QLS9-F1
#
_cell.length_a   1.000
_cell.length_b   1.000
_cell.length_c   1.000
_cell.angle_alpha   90.00
_cell.angle_beta   90.00
_cell.angle_gamma   90.00
#
_symmetry.space_group_name_H-M   'P 1'
#
loop_
_entity.id
_entity.type
_entity.pdbx_description
1 polymer ?
#
loop_
_entity_poly.entity_id
_entity_poly.type
_entity_poly.pdbx_seq_one_letter_code
_entity_poly.pdbx_strand_id
1 'polypeptide(L)' 'MAMAEEDGDRFIEMVSAGTLYLSGEWERKYWSCSRGKDRYPYPVGYHAVRHFSGISYTMQIHQGPRGPLFQV' A
#
# COMPACT_ATOMS: atom_id res chain seq x y z
N MET A 1 -20.81 30.26 10.19
CA MET A 1 -19.56 29.90 10.89
C MET A 1 -18.91 28.79 10.10
N ALA A 2 -17.70 29.01 9.57
CA ALA A 2 -16.97 28.00 8.81
C ALA A 2 -16.36 27.00 9.81
N MET A 3 -16.78 25.74 9.72
CA MET A 3 -16.14 24.62 10.43
C MET A 3 -15.10 24.08 9.45
N ALA A 4 -13.88 24.60 9.53
CA ALA A 4 -12.81 24.28 8.60
C ALA A 4 -11.60 23.73 9.37
N GLU A 5 -11.81 22.83 10.34
CA GLU A 5 -10.71 22.27 11.14
C GLU A 5 -11.08 20.85 11.63
N GLU A 6 -11.41 19.91 10.73
CA GLU A 6 -11.63 18.48 11.10
C GLU A 6 -10.93 17.46 10.17
N ASP A 7 -10.18 17.92 9.16
CA ASP A 7 -9.46 17.03 8.23
C ASP A 7 -7.97 16.86 8.57
N GLY A 8 -7.50 17.44 9.68
CA GLY A 8 -6.09 17.35 10.08
C GLY A 8 -5.63 15.96 10.54
N ASP A 9 -6.58 15.09 10.92
CA ASP A 9 -6.29 13.76 11.49
C ASP A 9 -6.66 12.60 10.54
N ARG A 10 -6.98 12.92 9.27
CA ARG A 10 -7.36 11.92 8.25
C ARG A 10 -6.37 11.93 7.10
N PHE A 11 -5.19 11.39 7.34
CA PHE A 11 -4.14 11.33 6.33
C PHE A 11 -3.44 9.98 6.31
N ILE A 12 -2.71 9.74 5.23
CA ILE A 12 -1.84 8.57 5.08
C ILE A 12 -0.41 9.09 5.08
N GLU A 13 0.36 8.67 6.07
CA GLU A 13 1.80 8.87 6.10
C GLU A 13 2.47 7.73 5.33
N MET A 14 3.31 8.09 4.36
CA MET A 14 4.08 7.12 3.59
C MET A 14 5.47 6.95 4.22
N VAL A 15 5.71 5.79 4.83
CA VAL A 15 6.99 5.48 5.50
C VAL A 15 8.00 4.87 4.53
N SER A 16 7.53 4.00 3.63
CA SER A 16 8.36 3.37 2.60
C SER A 16 7.54 3.08 1.34
N ALA A 17 8.12 3.39 0.18
CA ALA A 17 7.55 3.02 -1.12
C ALA A 17 7.72 1.53 -1.45
N GLY A 18 8.60 0.82 -0.74
CA GLY A 18 8.98 -0.55 -1.07
C GLY A 18 9.78 -0.67 -2.36
N THR A 19 9.84 -1.88 -2.90
CA THR A 19 10.56 -2.18 -4.15
C THR A 19 9.73 -3.08 -5.04
N LEU A 20 9.82 -2.87 -6.35
CA LEU A 20 9.14 -3.68 -7.33
C LEU A 20 9.69 -5.10 -7.34
N TYR A 21 8.80 -6.08 -7.32
CA TYR A 21 9.16 -7.47 -7.59
C TYR A 21 9.20 -7.67 -9.11
N LEU A 22 10.40 -7.62 -9.68
CA LEU A 22 10.63 -7.65 -11.14
C LEU A 22 11.23 -8.98 -11.64
N SER A 23 11.44 -9.94 -10.76
CA SER A 23 12.06 -11.21 -11.12
C SER A 23 11.55 -12.34 -10.24
N GLY A 24 10.95 -13.36 -10.85
CA GLY A 24 10.55 -14.60 -10.19
C GLY A 24 9.24 -15.17 -10.74
N GLU A 25 8.95 -16.42 -10.38
CA GLU A 25 7.79 -17.18 -10.89
C GLU A 25 6.46 -16.45 -10.68
N TRP A 26 6.35 -15.68 -9.60
CA TRP A 26 5.13 -14.99 -9.20
C TRP A 26 5.08 -13.52 -9.60
N GLU A 27 6.01 -13.02 -10.43
CA GLU A 27 6.09 -11.58 -10.79
C GLU A 27 4.75 -10.99 -11.20
N ARG A 28 4.00 -11.69 -12.07
CA ARG A 28 2.69 -11.25 -12.57
C ARG A 28 1.64 -11.08 -11.47
N LYS A 29 1.81 -11.70 -10.30
CA LYS A 29 0.91 -11.57 -9.14
C LYS A 29 1.18 -10.31 -8.32
N TYR A 30 2.33 -9.67 -8.49
CA TYR A 30 2.68 -8.40 -7.85
C TYR A 30 2.18 -7.17 -8.63
N TRP A 31 1.20 -7.37 -9.50
CA TRP A 31 0.54 -6.31 -10.26
C TRP A 31 -0.97 -6.41 -10.06
N SER A 32 -1.64 -5.26 -10.05
CA SER A 32 -3.09 -5.17 -9.79
C SER A 32 -3.95 -5.95 -10.78
N CYS A 33 -3.45 -6.23 -11.97
CA CYS A 33 -4.09 -7.09 -12.95
C CYS A 33 -3.06 -7.87 -13.78
N SER A 34 -3.44 -9.04 -14.28
CA SER A 34 -2.59 -9.88 -15.14
C SER A 34 -2.63 -9.50 -16.63
N ARG A 35 -3.57 -8.63 -17.03
CA ARG A 35 -3.85 -8.18 -18.41
C ARG A 35 -4.35 -6.72 -18.35
N GLY A 36 -3.76 -5.82 -19.15
CA GLY A 36 -4.17 -4.41 -19.25
C GLY A 36 -2.98 -3.48 -19.46
N LYS A 37 -3.21 -2.31 -20.07
CA LYS A 37 -2.19 -1.25 -20.24
C LYS A 37 -1.84 -0.57 -18.90
N ASP A 38 -2.83 -0.41 -18.03
CA ASP A 38 -2.70 0.28 -16.75
C ASP A 38 -2.62 -0.75 -15.61
N ARG A 39 -1.40 -1.24 -15.36
CA ARG A 39 -1.12 -2.13 -14.22
C ARG A 39 -0.32 -1.38 -13.17
N TYR A 40 -0.78 -1.45 -11.92
CA TYR A 40 -0.09 -0.82 -10.79
C TYR A 40 0.64 -1.89 -9.98
N PRO A 41 1.87 -1.61 -9.54
CA PRO A 41 2.64 -2.59 -8.77
C PRO A 41 2.17 -2.67 -7.32
N TYR A 42 2.42 -3.83 -6.70
CA TYR A 42 2.38 -4.04 -5.26
C TYR A 42 3.82 -4.15 -4.74
N PRO A 43 4.45 -3.04 -4.31
CA PRO A 43 5.86 -3.05 -3.95
C PRO A 43 6.09 -3.80 -2.64
N VAL A 44 7.06 -4.72 -2.63
CA VAL A 44 7.47 -5.43 -1.42
C VAL A 44 8.18 -4.44 -0.49
N GLY A 45 7.80 -4.42 0.79
CA GLY A 45 8.31 -3.47 1.77
C GLY A 45 7.60 -2.10 1.72
N TYR A 46 6.49 -1.99 0.98
CA TYR A 46 5.59 -0.84 1.13
C TYR A 46 5.14 -0.75 2.59
N HIS A 47 5.19 0.46 3.14
CA HIS A 47 4.80 0.73 4.51
C HIS A 47 4.16 2.12 4.57
N ALA A 48 2.91 2.17 5.02
CA ALA A 48 2.20 3.41 5.25
C ALA A 48 1.38 3.31 6.55
N VAL A 49 1.16 4.44 7.20
CA VAL A 49 0.31 4.54 8.39
C VAL A 49 -0.89 5.41 8.05
N ARG A 50 -2.09 4.85 8.19
CA ARG A 50 -3.33 5.61 8.04
C ARG A 50 -3.76 6.13 9.40
N HIS A 51 -3.83 7.45 9.53
CA HIS A 51 -4.44 8.12 10.67
C HIS A 51 -5.91 8.36 10.35
N PHE A 52 -6.79 7.95 11.26
CA PHE A 52 -8.22 8.16 11.13
C PHE A 52 -8.88 8.29 12.49
N SER A 53 -9.23 9.52 12.86
CA SER A 53 -10.05 9.82 14.05
C SER A 53 -9.46 9.23 15.34
N GLY A 54 -8.19 9.53 15.60
CA GLY A 54 -7.44 9.11 16.78
C GLY A 54 -6.93 7.67 16.75
N ILE A 55 -7.23 6.90 15.69
CA ILE A 55 -6.72 5.54 15.50
C ILE A 55 -5.73 5.51 14.34
N SER A 56 -4.66 4.74 14.50
CA SER A 56 -3.64 4.54 13.47
C SER A 56 -3.61 3.08 13.03
N TYR A 57 -3.57 2.83 11.73
CA TYR A 57 -3.46 1.50 11.13
C TYR A 57 -2.19 1.41 10.29
N THR A 58 -1.42 0.33 10.44
CA THR A 58 -0.14 0.15 9.75
C THR A 58 -0.33 -0.77 8.56
N MET A 59 -0.28 -0.22 7.35
CA MET A 59 -0.43 -0.97 6.12
C MET A 59 0.93 -1.39 5.57
N GLN A 60 1.12 -2.69 5.36
CA GLN A 60 2.36 -3.25 4.81
C GLN A 60 2.10 -4.24 3.68
N ILE A 61 3.04 -4.29 2.74
CA ILE A 61 3.08 -5.31 1.69
C ILE A 61 4.36 -6.13 1.86
N HIS A 62 4.21 -7.43 2.12
CA HIS A 62 5.32 -8.36 2.24
C HIS A 62 5.38 -9.30 1.02
N GLN A 63 6.56 -9.86 0.77
CA GLN A 63 6.69 -10.97 -0.18
C GLN A 63 6.06 -12.22 0.43
N GLY A 64 5.02 -12.75 -0.22
CA GLY A 64 4.41 -14.03 0.16
C GLY A 64 4.89 -15.19 -0.72
N PRO A 65 4.52 -16.43 -0.38
CA PRO A 65 4.99 -17.63 -1.07
C PRO A 65 4.46 -17.77 -2.51
N ARG A 66 3.34 -17.12 -2.86
CA ARG A 66 2.70 -17.17 -4.20
C ARG A 66 2.16 -15.81 -4.67
N GLY A 67 2.78 -14.72 -4.24
CA GLY A 67 2.32 -13.35 -4.49
C GLY A 67 2.42 -12.47 -3.24
N PRO A 68 1.97 -11.20 -3.34
CA PRO A 68 2.05 -10.25 -2.22
C PRO A 68 1.17 -10.68 -1.05
N LEU A 69 1.64 -10.42 0.17
CA LEU A 69 0.88 -10.51 1.41
C LEU A 69 0.58 -9.08 1.90
N PHE A 70 -0.70 -8.77 2.06
CA PHE A 70 -1.17 -7.49 2.59
C PHE A 70 -1.46 -7.64 4.08
N GLN A 71 -0.93 -6.72 4.89
CA GLN A 71 -1.14 -6.68 6.33
C GLN A 71 -1.57 -5.27 6.75
N VAL A 72 -2.45 -5.18 7.76
CA VAL A 72 -3.00 -3.95 8.35
C VAL A 72 -2.89 -4.02 9.87
#